data_AF-A0A9X7CPF1-F1
#
_entry.id   AF-A0A9X7CPF1-F1
#
_cell.length_a   1.000
_cell.length_b   1.000
_cell.length_c   1.000
_cell.angle_alpha   90.00
_cell.angle_beta   90.00
_cell.angle_gamma   90.00
#
_symmetry.space_group_name_H-M   'P 1'
#
loop_
_entity.id
_entity.type
_entity.pdbx_description
1 polymer ?
#
loop_
_entity_poly.entity_id
_entity_poly.type
_entity_poly.pdbx_seq_one_letter_code
_entity_poly.pdbx_strand_id
1 'polypeptide(L)'
;MNQLSLFDDESIQTPPEQPKQYSSNNEKVVGVPIHLIDNYRTDKRINGLTYIEMDQLNWYAENELEIRATDAVNELIEKCSTPKLYFSTEKSKVYPFVCMYLEYLCQKGLLIFVASKGTQERVYKNIKYC
;
A
#
# COMPACT_ATOMS: atom_id res chain seq x y z
N MET A 1 72.57 -24.25 -18.70
CA MET A 1 71.72 -25.20 -17.97
C MET A 1 70.34 -24.58 -17.81
N ASN A 2 69.32 -25.33 -18.23
CA ASN A 2 67.87 -25.24 -18.00
C ASN A 2 67.08 -23.98 -18.42
N GLN A 3 66.38 -24.11 -19.55
CA GLN A 3 64.96 -23.77 -19.65
C GLN A 3 64.12 -24.80 -18.88
N LEU A 4 63.02 -24.38 -18.25
CA LEU A 4 61.78 -25.17 -18.18
C LEU A 4 60.61 -24.26 -17.78
N SER A 5 59.65 -24.14 -18.69
CA SER A 5 58.25 -23.76 -18.45
C SER A 5 57.59 -24.84 -17.58
N LEU A 6 56.67 -24.46 -16.67
CA LEU A 6 55.59 -25.35 -16.28
C LEU A 6 54.43 -24.59 -15.61
N PHE A 7 53.39 -24.39 -16.42
CA PHE A 7 51.95 -24.52 -16.13
C PHE A 7 51.28 -24.00 -14.84
N ASP A 8 50.08 -23.50 -15.12
CA ASP A 8 48.92 -23.14 -14.31
C ASP A 8 48.46 -24.20 -13.27
N ASP A 9 47.42 -23.79 -12.53
CA ASP A 9 46.54 -24.57 -11.64
C ASP A 9 46.99 -24.76 -10.19
N GLU A 10 46.70 -23.74 -9.36
CA GLU A 10 46.07 -24.02 -8.07
C GLU A 10 44.80 -23.17 -7.93
N SER A 11 43.69 -23.83 -8.20
CA SER A 11 42.35 -23.45 -7.77
C SER A 11 42.35 -23.00 -6.31
N ILE A 12 42.12 -21.71 -6.06
CA ILE A 12 41.74 -21.24 -4.73
C ILE A 12 40.31 -21.74 -4.49
N GLN A 13 40.17 -22.93 -3.91
CA GLN A 13 38.94 -23.35 -3.26
C GLN A 13 38.81 -22.53 -1.97
N THR A 14 38.05 -21.45 -2.03
CA THR A 14 37.51 -20.82 -0.82
C THR A 14 36.70 -21.87 -0.06
N PRO A 15 36.97 -22.12 1.24
CA PRO A 15 36.08 -22.93 2.06
C PRO A 15 34.68 -22.29 2.05
N PRO A 16 33.59 -23.07 2.02
CA PRO A 16 32.27 -22.50 2.22
C PRO A 16 32.22 -21.90 3.62
N GLU A 17 32.10 -20.58 3.70
CA GLU A 17 31.91 -19.85 4.94
C GLU A 17 30.59 -20.36 5.55
N GLN A 18 30.69 -21.16 6.63
CA GLN A 18 29.53 -21.62 7.38
C GLN A 18 28.75 -20.37 7.83
N PRO A 19 27.42 -20.33 7.65
CA PRO A 19 26.64 -19.20 8.12
C PRO A 19 26.81 -19.07 9.63
N LYS A 20 27.42 -17.97 10.07
CA LYS A 20 27.51 -17.59 11.47
C LYS A 20 26.07 -17.56 12.02
N GLN A 21 25.74 -18.54 12.85
CA GLN A 21 24.53 -18.50 13.66
C GLN A 21 24.67 -17.33 14.63
N TYR A 22 24.06 -16.21 14.28
CA TYR A 22 23.78 -15.16 15.25
C TYR A 22 22.62 -15.64 16.13
N SER A 23 22.99 -16.29 17.23
CA SER A 23 22.12 -16.49 18.37
C SER A 23 22.25 -15.27 19.27
N SER A 24 21.27 -14.38 19.28
CA SER A 24 21.08 -13.46 20.41
C SER A 24 19.72 -12.73 20.38
N ASN A 25 18.87 -13.14 21.32
CA ASN A 25 18.13 -12.29 22.24
C ASN A 25 16.95 -11.44 21.72
N ASN A 26 15.74 -11.99 21.93
CA ASN A 26 14.56 -11.31 22.46
C ASN A 26 14.19 -9.92 21.89
N GLU A 27 14.19 -9.75 20.58
CA GLU A 27 13.23 -8.83 19.99
C GLU A 27 11.90 -9.58 19.86
N LYS A 28 10.85 -9.07 20.52
CA LYS A 28 9.48 -9.50 20.27
C LYS A 28 9.21 -9.22 18.79
N VAL A 29 9.47 -10.24 17.95
CA VAL A 29 8.87 -10.37 16.64
C VAL A 29 7.38 -10.48 16.94
N VAL A 30 6.69 -9.34 16.95
CA VAL A 30 5.24 -9.32 16.83
C VAL A 30 5.00 -9.86 15.44
N GLY A 31 4.96 -11.18 15.33
CA GLY A 31 4.56 -11.88 14.12
C GLY A 31 3.17 -11.38 13.82
N VAL A 32 3.07 -10.48 12.84
CA VAL A 32 1.78 -10.05 12.32
C VAL A 32 1.09 -11.35 11.88
N PRO A 33 -0.06 -11.69 12.46
CA PRO A 33 -0.68 -12.98 12.22
C PRO A 33 -0.88 -13.20 10.71
N ILE A 34 -0.33 -14.29 10.18
CA ILE A 34 -0.33 -14.65 8.75
C ILE A 34 -1.77 -14.85 8.21
N HIS A 35 -2.74 -15.05 9.09
CA HIS A 35 -4.17 -15.09 8.77
C HIS A 35 -4.77 -13.72 8.44
N LEU A 36 -4.01 -12.64 8.57
CA LEU A 36 -4.40 -11.38 7.98
C LEU A 36 -4.25 -11.39 6.46
N ILE A 37 -3.56 -12.32 5.80
CA ILE A 37 -3.50 -12.44 4.32
C ILE A 37 -4.88 -12.84 3.78
N ASP A 38 -5.81 -11.90 3.84
CA ASP A 38 -7.12 -11.96 3.24
C ASP A 38 -6.93 -11.80 1.74
N ASN A 39 -7.25 -12.81 0.96
CA ASN A 39 -7.19 -12.73 -0.50
C ASN A 39 -8.30 -11.84 -1.09
N TYR A 40 -9.11 -11.19 -0.23
CA TYR A 40 -9.99 -10.07 -0.57
C TYR A 40 -9.27 -8.71 -0.56
N ARG A 41 -8.02 -8.68 -0.10
CA ARG A 41 -7.21 -7.48 0.03
C ARG A 41 -6.99 -6.80 -1.30
N THR A 42 -7.07 -5.49 -1.25
CA THR A 42 -6.50 -4.57 -2.23
C THR A 42 -5.20 -5.08 -2.85
N ASP A 43 -5.31 -5.66 -4.04
CA ASP A 43 -4.15 -6.09 -4.85
C ASP A 43 -3.23 -4.91 -5.21
N LYS A 44 -3.74 -3.67 -5.10
CA LYS A 44 -2.97 -2.44 -5.31
C LYS A 44 -2.71 -1.71 -3.99
N ARG A 45 -1.43 -1.61 -3.62
CA ARG A 45 -0.96 -0.74 -2.52
C ARG A 45 -0.84 0.70 -3.01
N ILE A 46 -1.47 1.64 -2.32
CA ILE A 46 -1.27 3.09 -2.53
C ILE A 46 -0.33 3.60 -1.44
N ASN A 47 0.86 4.08 -1.81
CA ASN A 47 1.92 4.42 -0.84
C ASN A 47 1.53 5.48 0.21
N GLY A 48 0.51 6.29 -0.04
CA GLY A 48 0.01 7.29 0.91
C GLY A 48 -1.20 6.86 1.72
N LEU A 49 -1.61 5.58 1.65
CA LEU A 49 -2.63 4.99 2.49
C LEU A 49 -2.08 3.72 3.17
N THR A 50 -2.41 3.56 4.43
CA THR A 50 -2.23 2.33 5.19
C THR A 50 -3.29 1.29 4.80
N TYR A 51 -3.06 0.04 5.18
CA TYR A 51 -4.03 -1.03 4.95
C TYR A 51 -5.37 -0.77 5.66
N ILE A 52 -5.33 -0.19 6.87
CA ILE A 52 -6.53 0.13 7.65
C ILE A 52 -7.37 1.19 6.93
N GLU A 53 -6.73 2.22 6.39
CA GLU A 53 -7.42 3.27 5.63
C GLU A 53 -8.01 2.71 4.33
N MET A 54 -7.28 1.87 3.60
CA MET A 54 -7.81 1.23 2.38
C MET A 54 -9.00 0.30 2.67
N ASP A 55 -8.96 -0.43 3.78
CA ASP A 55 -10.07 -1.29 4.22
C ASP A 55 -11.31 -0.46 4.61
N GLN A 56 -11.11 0.62 5.37
CA GLN A 56 -12.20 1.55 5.70
C GLN A 56 -12.80 2.19 4.43
N LEU A 57 -11.98 2.53 3.43
CA LEU A 57 -12.49 3.05 2.16
C LEU A 57 -13.31 2.00 1.39
N ASN A 58 -12.97 0.71 1.48
CA ASN A 58 -13.79 -0.35 0.90
C ASN A 58 -15.14 -0.42 1.60
N TRP A 59 -15.13 -0.49 2.93
CA TRP A 59 -16.35 -0.52 3.72
C TRP A 59 -17.24 0.70 3.41
N TYR A 60 -16.66 1.90 3.41
CA TYR A 60 -17.37 3.14 3.09
C TYR A 60 -17.95 3.10 1.67
N ALA A 61 -17.14 2.69 0.68
CA ALA A 61 -17.57 2.59 -0.72
C ALA A 61 -18.71 1.58 -0.91
N GLU A 62 -18.79 0.52 -0.12
CA GLU A 62 -19.85 -0.48 -0.21
C GLU A 62 -21.17 -0.07 0.43
N ASN A 63 -21.12 0.79 1.46
CA ASN A 63 -22.29 1.19 2.24
C ASN A 63 -22.90 2.52 1.77
N GLU A 64 -22.16 3.33 1.02
CA GLU A 64 -22.62 4.62 0.52
C GLU A 64 -23.12 4.54 -0.94
N LEU A 65 -24.19 5.29 -1.23
CA LEU A 65 -24.74 5.41 -2.57
C LEU A 65 -23.94 6.39 -3.43
N GLU A 66 -23.59 7.55 -2.85
CA GLU A 66 -22.76 8.58 -3.48
C GLU A 66 -21.54 8.82 -2.59
N ILE A 67 -20.37 8.73 -3.20
CA ILE A 67 -19.08 8.84 -2.53
C ILE A 67 -18.40 10.10 -3.02
N ARG A 68 -18.21 11.05 -2.10
CA ARG A 68 -17.43 12.25 -2.33
C ARG A 68 -16.02 12.03 -1.80
N ALA A 69 -15.02 12.44 -2.57
CA ALA A 69 -13.63 12.29 -2.15
C ALA A 69 -13.33 13.03 -0.83
N THR A 70 -13.95 14.20 -0.61
CA THR A 70 -13.81 14.94 0.65
C THR A 70 -14.45 14.19 1.82
N ASP A 71 -15.62 13.59 1.62
CA ASP A 71 -16.31 12.85 2.68
C ASP A 71 -15.57 11.56 3.03
N ALA A 72 -15.03 10.87 2.02
CA ALA A 72 -14.15 9.72 2.22
C ALA A 72 -12.87 10.08 3.01
N VAL A 73 -12.29 11.27 2.78
CA VAL A 73 -11.16 11.77 3.58
C VAL A 73 -11.56 12.02 5.03
N ASN A 74 -12.74 12.63 5.26
CA ASN A 74 -13.24 12.88 6.60
C ASN A 74 -13.50 11.57 7.36
N GLU A 75 -14.07 10.58 6.67
CA GLU A 75 -14.29 9.24 7.22
C GLU A 75 -12.97 8.60 7.68
N LEU A 76 -11.90 8.70 6.89
CA LEU A 76 -10.58 8.20 7.28
C LEU A 76 -9.99 8.94 8.49
N ILE A 77 -10.20 10.24 8.56
CA ILE A 77 -9.73 11.05 9.68
C ILE A 77 -10.48 10.68 10.97
N GLU A 78 -11.78 10.45 10.88
CA GLU A 78 -12.63 10.13 12.03
C GLU A 78 -12.49 8.68 12.50
N LYS A 79 -12.46 7.72 11.56
CA LYS A 79 -12.44 6.28 11.88
C LYS A 79 -11.04 5.69 12.02
N CYS A 80 -10.08 6.15 11.22
CA CYS A 80 -8.73 5.58 11.19
C CYS A 80 -7.71 6.43 11.97
N SER A 81 -8.14 7.52 12.61
CA SER A 81 -7.25 8.50 13.26
C SER A 81 -6.19 9.07 12.31
N THR A 82 -6.52 9.17 11.02
CA THR A 82 -5.61 9.70 10.00
C THR A 82 -5.20 11.13 10.38
N PRO A 83 -3.89 11.47 10.35
CA PRO A 83 -3.44 12.81 10.68
C PRO A 83 -4.13 13.87 9.83
N LYS A 84 -4.74 14.87 10.47
CA LYS A 84 -5.34 16.06 9.84
C LYS A 84 -4.26 17.01 9.31
N LEU A 85 -3.48 16.55 8.34
CA LEU A 85 -2.45 17.34 7.67
C LEU A 85 -3.03 17.96 6.41
N TYR A 86 -2.82 19.26 6.22
CA TYR A 86 -3.31 20.00 5.07
C TYR A 86 -2.16 20.60 4.26
N PHE A 87 -2.37 20.79 2.96
CA PHE A 87 -1.55 21.66 2.12
C PHE A 87 -1.89 23.13 2.42
N SER A 88 -1.06 24.06 1.93
CA SER A 88 -1.35 25.50 1.98
C SER A 88 -2.63 25.89 1.23
N THR A 89 -3.16 24.99 0.41
CA THR A 89 -4.40 25.12 -0.36
C THR A 89 -5.64 24.60 0.40
N GLU A 90 -5.53 24.40 1.72
CA GLU A 90 -6.59 23.89 2.61
C GLU A 90 -7.07 22.46 2.33
N LYS A 91 -6.55 21.81 1.30
CA LYS A 91 -6.83 20.40 1.00
C LYS A 91 -6.02 19.47 1.90
N SER A 92 -6.63 18.39 2.36
CA SER A 92 -5.94 17.36 3.13
C SER A 92 -4.83 16.70 2.30
N LYS A 93 -3.69 16.43 2.92
CA LYS A 93 -2.57 15.72 2.29
C LYS A 93 -2.91 14.28 1.90
N VAL A 94 -3.93 13.69 2.53
CA VAL A 94 -4.40 12.34 2.20
C VAL A 94 -5.33 12.33 0.98
N TYR A 95 -5.93 13.47 0.63
CA TYR A 95 -6.87 13.62 -0.49
C TYR A 95 -6.41 13.03 -1.83
N PRO A 96 -5.18 13.31 -2.34
CA PRO A 96 -4.74 12.72 -3.60
C PRO A 96 -4.67 11.19 -3.54
N PHE A 97 -4.29 10.61 -2.40
CA PHE A 97 -4.20 9.16 -2.25
C PHE A 97 -5.58 8.51 -2.16
N VAL A 98 -6.54 9.16 -1.48
CA VAL A 98 -7.95 8.74 -1.49
C VAL A 98 -8.50 8.77 -2.92
N CYS A 99 -8.22 9.83 -3.69
CA CYS A 99 -8.64 9.92 -5.09
C CYS A 99 -8.06 8.79 -5.94
N MET A 100 -6.75 8.50 -5.82
CA MET A 100 -6.11 7.39 -6.53
C MET A 100 -6.72 6.04 -6.18
N TYR A 101 -7.13 5.87 -4.93
CA TYR A 101 -7.75 4.64 -4.46
C TYR A 101 -9.18 4.48 -4.97
N LEU A 102 -10.00 5.54 -4.91
CA LEU A 102 -11.35 5.53 -5.47
C LEU A 102 -11.36 5.30 -7.00
N GLU A 103 -10.39 5.86 -7.73
CA GLU A 103 -10.18 5.55 -9.15
C GLU A 103 -9.87 4.07 -9.38
N TYR A 104 -9.08 3.45 -8.51
CA TYR A 104 -8.81 2.02 -8.57
C TYR A 104 -10.06 1.18 -8.28
N LEU A 105 -10.94 1.59 -7.35
CA LEU A 105 -12.23 0.94 -7.16
C LEU A 105 -13.15 1.10 -8.39
N CYS A 106 -13.02 2.19 -9.14
CA CYS A 106 -13.70 2.33 -10.43
C CYS A 106 -13.16 1.35 -11.47
N GLN A 107 -11.83 1.19 -11.56
CA GLN A 107 -11.20 0.22 -12.47
C GLN A 107 -11.63 -1.22 -12.19
N LYS A 108 -11.93 -1.52 -10.92
CA LYS A 108 -12.48 -2.81 -10.48
C LYS A 108 -13.97 -3.01 -10.79
N GLY A 109 -14.67 -1.97 -11.27
CA GLY A 109 -16.10 -2.02 -11.50
C GLY A 109 -16.91 -2.08 -10.20
N LEU A 110 -16.41 -1.50 -9.11
CA LEU A 110 -17.17 -1.31 -7.86
C LEU A 110 -17.88 0.04 -7.83
N LEU A 111 -17.21 1.06 -8.37
CA LEU A 111 -17.69 2.45 -8.43
C LEU A 111 -17.77 2.95 -9.88
N ILE A 112 -18.65 3.90 -10.13
CA ILE A 112 -18.70 4.71 -11.34
C ILE A 112 -18.28 6.13 -10.98
N PHE A 113 -17.30 6.66 -11.70
CA PHE A 113 -17.00 8.08 -11.64
C PHE A 113 -18.12 8.87 -12.33
N VAL A 114 -18.77 9.78 -11.60
CA VAL A 114 -19.91 10.54 -12.11
C VAL A 114 -19.48 11.89 -12.65
N ALA A 115 -18.78 12.66 -11.83
CA ALA A 115 -18.42 14.03 -12.18
C ALA A 115 -17.31 14.56 -11.28
N SER A 116 -16.56 15.53 -11.82
CA SER A 116 -15.87 16.52 -11.00
C SER A 116 -16.79 17.73 -10.84
N LYS A 117 -17.32 17.99 -9.63
CA LYS A 117 -18.06 19.23 -9.36
C LYS A 117 -17.06 20.38 -9.31
N GLY A 118 -17.05 21.21 -10.36
CA GLY A 118 -16.11 22.31 -10.53
C GLY A 118 -14.66 21.84 -10.68
N THR A 119 -13.72 22.63 -10.15
CA THR A 119 -12.27 22.34 -10.25
C THR A 119 -11.73 21.43 -9.15
N GLN A 120 -12.54 21.00 -8.18
CA GLN A 120 -11.96 20.51 -6.92
C GLN A 120 -12.57 19.27 -6.27
N GLU A 121 -13.83 18.90 -6.52
CA GLU A 121 -14.45 17.75 -5.85
C GLU A 121 -14.77 16.61 -6.80
N ARG A 122 -14.34 15.39 -6.46
CA ARG A 122 -14.61 14.18 -7.23
C ARG A 122 -15.74 13.39 -6.60
N VAL A 123 -16.73 13.03 -7.42
CA VAL A 123 -17.92 12.30 -6.99
C VAL A 123 -18.00 10.98 -7.74
N TYR A 124 -18.24 9.93 -6.97
CA TYR A 124 -18.39 8.56 -7.44
C TYR A 124 -19.76 8.05 -6.98
N LYS A 125 -20.32 7.09 -7.70
CA LYS A 125 -21.51 6.36 -7.30
C LYS A 125 -21.19 4.88 -7.21
N ASN A 126 -21.81 4.21 -6.26
CA ASN A 126 -21.66 2.78 -6.11
C ASN A 126 -22.56 2.07 -7.15
N ILE A 127 -21.96 1.12 -7.89
CA ILE A 127 -22.64 0.37 -8.95
C ILE A 127 -23.79 -0.47 -8.40
N LYS A 128 -23.70 -0.93 -7.14
CA LYS A 128 -24.77 -1.71 -6.49
C LYS A 128 -26.12 -0.97 -6.47
N TYR A 129 -26.12 0.36 -6.54
CA TYR A 129 -27.30 1.21 -6.45
C TYR A 129 -27.64 1.97 -7.76
N CYS A 130 -26.90 1.71 -8.84
CA CYS A 130 -27.14 2.32 -10.16
C CYS A 130 -27.92 1.36 -11.07
#